data_AF-A0A4Y2IF21-F1
#
_entry.id   AF-A0A4Y2IF21-F1
#
_cell.length_a   1.000
_cell.length_b   1.000
_cell.length_c   1.000
_cell.angle_alpha   90.00
_cell.angle_beta   90.00
_cell.angle_gamma   90.00
#
_symmetry.space_group_name_H-M   'P 1'
#
loop_
_entity.id
_entity.type
_entity.pdbx_description
1 polymer ?
#
loop_
_entity_poly.entity_id
_entity_poly.type
_entity_poly.pdbx_seq_one_letter_code
_entity_poly.pdbx_strand_id
1 'polypeptide(L)'
;MMKLSGGPLEISDNACRMAVISAVKMELLGASDPFEGESPEIKGLLEKAMELENEIQAAIASSKATSAKQTEIRQHLMEIMKIIVQQQVMIGHLMGRLSTESKD
;
A
#
# COMPACT_ATOMS: atom_id res chain seq x y z
N MET A 1 -24.39 -10.70 -32.65
CA MET A 1 -23.17 -11.29 -32.05
C MET A 1 -22.32 -10.13 -31.55
N MET A 2 -22.39 -9.82 -30.25
CA MET A 2 -21.67 -8.69 -29.66
C MET A 2 -20.28 -9.15 -29.23
N LYS A 3 -19.22 -8.55 -29.79
CA LYS A 3 -17.84 -8.70 -29.30
C LYS A 3 -17.66 -7.74 -28.13
N LEU A 4 -17.56 -8.28 -26.92
CA LEU A 4 -17.05 -7.56 -25.75
C LEU A 4 -15.54 -7.82 -25.69
N SER A 5 -14.73 -6.89 -26.24
CA SER A 5 -13.29 -6.87 -26.00
C SER A 5 -13.00 -5.91 -24.85
N GLY A 6 -13.17 -6.39 -23.62
CA GLY A 6 -12.62 -5.76 -22.41
C GLY A 6 -11.50 -6.65 -21.88
N GLY A 7 -10.26 -6.18 -21.96
CA GLY A 7 -9.12 -6.88 -21.38
C GLY A 7 -9.30 -7.02 -19.86
N PRO A 8 -9.02 -8.19 -19.25
CA PRO A 8 -9.15 -8.37 -17.83
C PRO A 8 -7.80 -8.07 -17.11
N LEU A 9 -7.89 -7.47 -15.92
CA LEU A 9 -6.82 -7.32 -14.90
C LEU A 9 -5.87 -6.11 -14.94
N GLU A 10 -6.37 -4.86 -14.93
CA GLU A 10 -5.63 -3.74 -14.29
C GLU A 10 -6.40 -3.03 -13.18
N ILE A 11 -7.71 -3.27 -13.07
CA ILE A 11 -8.58 -2.69 -12.01
C ILE A 11 -8.44 -3.46 -10.68
N SER A 12 -7.81 -4.64 -10.69
CA SER A 12 -7.72 -5.54 -9.53
C SER A 12 -6.72 -5.10 -8.47
N ASP A 13 -5.55 -4.58 -8.85
CA ASP A 13 -4.48 -4.30 -7.88
C ASP A 13 -4.73 -3.01 -7.09
N ASN A 14 -5.20 -1.95 -7.75
CA ASN A 14 -5.49 -0.70 -7.06
C ASN A 14 -6.71 -0.82 -6.15
N ALA A 15 -7.75 -1.56 -6.58
CA ALA A 15 -8.92 -1.84 -5.74
C ALA A 15 -8.55 -2.69 -4.51
N CYS A 16 -7.68 -3.69 -4.69
CA CYS A 16 -7.15 -4.51 -3.59
C CYS A 16 -6.31 -3.67 -2.61
N ARG A 17 -5.42 -2.80 -3.12
CA ARG A 17 -4.62 -1.86 -2.31
C ARG A 17 -5.50 -0.91 -1.49
N MET A 18 -6.53 -0.33 -2.11
CA MET A 18 -7.49 0.54 -1.41
C MET A 18 -8.33 -0.21 -0.37
N ALA A 19 -8.68 -1.47 -0.64
CA ALA A 19 -9.40 -2.31 0.32
C ALA A 19 -8.54 -2.64 1.55
N VAL A 20 -7.24 -2.92 1.37
CA VAL A 20 -6.30 -3.13 2.48
C VAL A 20 -6.17 -1.87 3.34
N ILE A 21 -6.04 -0.69 2.72
CA ILE A 21 -6.01 0.59 3.44
C ILE A 21 -7.30 0.81 4.23
N SER A 22 -8.45 0.53 3.61
CA SER A 22 -9.76 0.67 4.25
C SER A 22 -9.95 -0.30 5.43
N ALA A 23 -9.45 -1.54 5.32
CA ALA A 23 -9.49 -2.53 6.39
C ALA A 23 -8.60 -2.14 7.58
N VAL A 24 -7.36 -1.71 7.31
CA VAL A 24 -6.45 -1.16 8.33
C VAL A 24 -7.05 0.09 9.00
N LYS A 25 -7.78 0.91 8.25
CA LYS A 25 -8.46 2.11 8.75
C LYS A 25 -9.63 1.79 9.70
N MET A 26 -10.34 0.67 9.51
CA MET A 26 -11.45 0.28 10.39
C MET A 26 -10.97 -0.33 11.72
N GLU A 27 -9.83 -1.02 11.74
CA GLU A 27 -9.30 -1.64 12.98
C GLU A 27 -8.71 -0.61 13.96
N LEU A 28 -8.23 0.55 13.46
CA LEU A 28 -7.65 1.62 14.28
C LEU A 28 -8.65 2.47 15.08
N LEU A 29 -9.96 2.31 14.88
CA LEU A 29 -10.99 3.15 15.53
C LEU A 29 -11.63 2.51 16.78
N GLY A 30 -11.21 1.30 17.17
CA GLY A 30 -11.88 0.49 18.21
C GLY A 30 -11.10 0.26 19.52
N ALA A 31 -9.91 0.84 19.67
CA ALA A 31 -9.03 0.62 20.80
C ALA A 31 -8.57 1.96 21.38
N SER A 32 -8.61 2.11 22.70
CA SER A 32 -8.02 3.25 23.40
C SER A 32 -6.56 3.40 22.98
N ASP A 33 -6.26 4.55 22.36
CA ASP A 33 -5.02 4.82 21.65
C ASP A 33 -3.85 5.06 22.62
N PRO A 34 -2.81 4.22 22.67
CA PRO A 34 -1.60 4.49 23.46
C PRO A 34 -0.77 5.66 22.89
N PHE A 35 -1.17 6.26 21.77
CA PHE A 35 -0.60 7.46 21.17
C PHE A 35 -1.48 8.71 21.38
N GLU A 36 -2.36 8.73 22.39
CA GLU A 36 -3.21 9.88 22.69
C GLU A 36 -2.37 11.18 22.85
N GLY A 37 -2.29 11.99 21.78
CA GLY A 37 -1.50 13.22 21.72
C GLY A 37 -0.47 13.29 20.58
N GLU A 38 -0.03 12.15 20.04
CA GLU A 38 0.77 12.07 18.82
C GLU A 38 -0.05 11.36 17.74
N SER A 39 -0.49 12.09 16.72
CA SER A 39 -1.04 11.47 15.51
C SER A 39 -0.02 10.43 15.02
N PRO A 40 -0.34 9.12 14.98
CA PRO A 40 0.61 8.14 14.47
C PRO A 40 0.83 8.45 12.98
N GLU A 41 1.94 9.13 12.67
CA GLU A 41 2.36 9.47 11.30
C GLU A 41 2.51 8.21 10.43
N ILE A 42 2.57 7.02 11.05
CA ILE A 42 2.51 5.70 10.44
C ILE A 42 1.42 5.58 9.37
N LYS A 43 0.24 6.20 9.59
CA LYS A 43 -0.87 6.17 8.63
C LYS A 43 -0.55 6.92 7.33
N GLY A 44 0.24 8.00 7.41
CA GLY A 44 0.68 8.78 6.25
C GLY A 44 1.88 8.18 5.53
N LEU A 45 2.67 7.30 6.18
CA LEU A 45 3.88 6.73 5.56
C LEU A 45 3.57 5.81 4.38
N LEU A 46 2.54 4.95 4.48
CA LEU A 46 2.13 4.11 3.34
C LEU A 46 1.56 4.97 2.20
N GLU A 47 0.73 5.96 2.52
CA GLU A 47 0.17 6.90 1.53
C GLU A 47 1.29 7.64 0.78
N LYS A 48 2.25 8.20 1.52
CA LYS A 48 3.45 8.85 0.98
C LYS A 48 4.32 7.89 0.16
N ALA A 49 4.47 6.64 0.57
CA ALA A 49 5.22 5.64 -0.20
C ALA A 49 4.54 5.34 -1.55
N MET A 50 3.21 5.31 -1.61
CA MET A 50 2.46 5.15 -2.86
C MET A 50 2.54 6.39 -3.76
N GLU A 51 2.50 7.59 -3.19
CA GLU A 51 2.72 8.83 -3.93
C GLU A 51 4.10 8.85 -4.58
N LEU A 52 5.14 8.56 -3.80
CA LEU A 52 6.52 8.45 -4.29
C LEU A 52 6.67 7.35 -5.34
N GLU A 53 5.99 6.22 -5.20
CA GLU A 53 5.97 5.18 -6.22
C GLU A 53 5.44 5.71 -7.56
N ASN A 54 4.33 6.44 -7.54
CA ASN A 54 3.76 7.05 -8.74
C ASN A 54 4.71 8.09 -9.37
N GLU A 55 5.35 8.92 -8.55
CA GLU A 55 6.35 9.89 -9.00
C GLU A 55 7.55 9.19 -9.65
N ILE A 56 8.04 8.10 -9.05
CA ILE A 56 9.13 7.30 -9.61
C ILE A 56 8.69 6.64 -10.92
N GLN A 57 7.48 6.10 -11.00
CA GLN A 57 6.97 5.54 -12.26
C GLN A 57 6.92 6.57 -13.38
N ALA A 58 6.47 7.81 -13.09
CA ALA A 58 6.46 8.92 -14.03
C ALA A 58 7.89 9.35 -14.43
N ALA A 59 8.82 9.40 -13.48
CA ALA A 59 10.23 9.68 -13.73
C ALA A 59 10.88 8.60 -14.62
N ILE A 60 10.56 7.32 -14.41
CA ILE A 60 11.03 6.22 -15.27
C ILE A 60 10.48 6.39 -16.69
N ALA A 61 9.18 6.69 -16.83
CA ALA A 61 8.53 6.87 -18.12
C ALA A 61 9.11 8.05 -18.93
N SER A 62 9.51 9.11 -18.25
CA SER A 62 10.15 10.29 -18.87
C SER A 62 11.67 10.18 -19.01
N SER A 63 12.28 9.13 -18.45
CA SER A 63 13.73 8.93 -18.50
C SER A 63 14.21 8.53 -19.90
N LYS A 64 15.48 8.84 -20.20
CA LYS A 64 16.17 8.38 -21.41
C LYS A 64 16.68 6.93 -21.34
N ALA A 65 16.34 6.20 -20.27
CA ALA A 65 16.75 4.81 -20.11
C ALA A 65 16.11 3.91 -21.17
N THR A 66 16.79 2.82 -21.53
CA THR A 66 16.23 1.83 -22.46
C THR A 66 14.98 1.17 -21.87
N SER A 67 14.07 0.72 -22.72
CA SER A 67 12.85 0.01 -22.30
C SER A 67 13.15 -1.20 -21.39
N ALA A 68 14.22 -1.94 -21.70
CA ALA A 68 14.71 -3.04 -20.86
C ALA A 68 15.10 -2.55 -19.46
N LYS A 69 15.88 -1.47 -19.37
CA LYS A 69 16.30 -0.95 -18.06
C LYS A 69 15.14 -0.35 -17.27
N GLN A 70 14.22 0.34 -17.94
CA GLN A 70 13.00 0.84 -17.29
C GLN A 70 12.14 -0.29 -16.72
N THR A 71 12.01 -1.40 -17.45
CA THR A 71 11.25 -2.58 -17.00
C THR A 71 11.92 -3.22 -15.79
N GLU A 72 13.24 -3.39 -15.81
CA GLU A 72 14.01 -3.90 -14.67
C GLU A 72 13.83 -3.02 -13.42
N ILE A 73 13.88 -1.69 -13.55
CA ILE A 73 13.68 -0.77 -12.43
C ILE A 73 12.24 -0.86 -11.90
N ARG A 74 11.22 -0.93 -12.78
CA ARG A 74 9.82 -1.09 -12.36
C ARG A 74 9.58 -2.40 -11.59
N GLN A 75 10.23 -3.48 -12.01
CA GLN A 75 10.17 -4.76 -11.30
C GLN A 75 10.69 -4.63 -9.86
N HIS A 76 11.87 -4.03 -9.67
CA HIS A 76 12.43 -3.81 -8.33
C HIS A 76 11.55 -2.88 -7.48
N LEU A 77 11.00 -1.81 -8.07
CA LEU A 77 10.09 -0.89 -7.38
C LEU A 77 8.83 -1.62 -6.88
N MET A 78 8.26 -2.49 -7.70
CA MET A 78 7.11 -3.32 -7.32
C MET A 78 7.44 -4.25 -6.15
N GLU A 79 8.62 -4.86 -6.14
CA GLU A 79 9.06 -5.75 -5.04
C GLU A 79 9.22 -4.97 -3.72
N ILE A 80 9.80 -3.77 -3.77
CA ILE A 80 9.91 -2.88 -2.60
C ILE A 80 8.52 -2.51 -2.07
N MET A 81 7.59 -2.13 -2.95
CA MET A 81 6.22 -1.78 -2.54
C MET A 81 5.49 -2.95 -1.88
N LYS A 82 5.69 -4.18 -2.38
CA LYS A 82 5.14 -5.38 -1.74
C LYS A 82 5.65 -5.56 -0.32
N ILE A 83 6.95 -5.37 -0.09
CA ILE A 83 7.57 -5.46 1.25
C ILE A 83 6.97 -4.42 2.19
N ILE A 84 6.84 -3.16 1.74
CA ILE A 84 6.28 -2.07 2.55
C ILE A 84 4.83 -2.38 2.95
N VAL A 85 4.00 -2.84 2.02
CA VAL A 85 2.59 -3.20 2.31
C VAL A 85 2.52 -4.37 3.29
N GLN A 86 3.33 -5.41 3.10
CA GLN A 86 3.38 -6.56 4.00
C GLN A 86 3.80 -6.16 5.43
N GLN A 87 4.80 -5.28 5.55
CA GLN A 87 5.20 -4.73 6.85
C GLN A 87 4.05 -3.97 7.51
N GLN A 88 3.31 -3.16 6.76
CA GLN A 88 2.17 -2.42 7.30
C GLN A 88 1.05 -3.35 7.81
N VAL A 89 0.78 -4.46 7.09
CA VAL A 89 -0.18 -5.48 7.53
C VAL A 89 0.31 -6.20 8.79
N MET A 90 1.58 -6.58 8.85
CA MET A 90 2.17 -7.20 10.05
C MET A 90 2.08 -6.29 11.28
N ILE A 91 2.40 -5.01 11.13
CA ILE A 91 2.28 -4.01 12.19
C ILE A 91 0.83 -3.91 12.66
N GLY A 92 -0.14 -3.79 11.73
CA GLY A 92 -1.56 -3.75 12.05
C GLY A 92 -2.03 -4.97 12.85
N HIS A 93 -1.65 -6.18 12.42
CA HIS A 93 -1.98 -7.41 13.15
C HIS A 93 -1.38 -7.47 14.55
N LEU A 94 -0.12 -7.05 14.72
CA LEU A 94 0.52 -7.01 16.03
C LEU A 94 -0.16 -6.00 16.96
N MET A 95 -0.50 -4.80 16.45
CA MET A 95 -1.25 -3.80 17.21
C MET A 95 -2.64 -4.30 17.62
N GLY A 96 -3.35 -4.98 16.71
CA GLY A 96 -4.66 -5.55 17.00
C GLY A 96 -4.60 -6.59 18.13
N ARG A 97 -3.59 -7.47 18.12
CA ARG A 97 -3.38 -8.46 19.20
C ARG A 97 -3.06 -7.82 20.54
N LEU A 98 -2.16 -6.83 20.56
CA LEU A 98 -1.82 -6.10 21.78
C LEU A 98 -3.03 -5.37 22.37
N SER A 99 -3.91 -4.81 21.52
CA SER A 99 -5.15 -4.18 21.95
C SER A 99 -6.19 -5.16 22.52
N THR A 100 -6.17 -6.43 22.11
CA THR A 100 -7.08 -7.46 22.64
C THR A 100 -6.60 -8.06 23.96
N GLU A 101 -5.28 -8.14 24.17
CA GLU A 101 -4.69 -8.67 25.41
C GLU A 101 -4.77 -7.66 26.58
N SER A 102 -4.94 -6.36 26.30
CA SER A 102 -5.04 -5.32 27.34
C SER A 102 -6.45 -5.12 27.92
N LYS A 103 -7.41 -6.02 27.64
CA LYS A 103 -8.82 -5.91 28.07
C LYS A 103 -9.22 -6.85 29.22
N ASP A 104 -8.26 -7.60 29.78
CA ASP A 104 -8.42 -8.39 31.01
C ASP A 104 -7.78 -7.67 32.22
#